data_AF-A0A7S4CAW7-F1
#
_entry.id   AF-A0A7S4CAW7-F1
#
_cell.length_a   1.000
_cell.length_b   1.000
_cell.length_c   1.000
_cell.angle_alpha   90.00
_cell.angle_beta   90.00
_cell.angle_gamma   90.00
#
_symmetry.space_group_name_H-M   'P 1'
#
loop_
_entity.id
_entity.type
_entity.pdbx_description
1 polymer ?
#
loop_
_entity_poly.entity_id
_entity_poly.type
_entity_poly.pdbx_seq_one_letter_code
_entity_poly.pdbx_strand_id
1 'polypeptide(L)'
;QECLDLLGDGEDAYYVARKDGGRAAPELGAQFVFNDDGAGDYRAAVYFIRGHCMEMLDHKNGAVYCYKTALQIDPCHTEAFERLIEGHLMDSGQESEVLQGLQFGPNEQWLRLLYQCKLTPTPTSAALEGQPELHVLETKYRLRDNLQLKLLKAQREFHLHNFRKATAITSRMIHEEDP
;
A
#
# COMPACT_ATOMS: atom_id res chain seq x y z
N GLN A 1 13.15 14.26 -13.37
CA GLN A 1 13.08 14.19 -14.84
C GLN A 1 13.81 12.96 -15.38
N GLU A 2 15.13 12.85 -15.20
CA GLU A 2 15.95 11.77 -15.80
C GLU A 2 15.47 10.33 -15.53
N CYS A 3 14.96 10.03 -14.33
CA CYS A 3 14.45 8.69 -14.02
C CYS A 3 13.15 8.33 -14.77
N LEU A 4 12.27 9.31 -15.03
CA LEU A 4 11.06 9.08 -15.83
C LEU A 4 11.42 8.95 -17.31
N ASP A 5 12.37 9.75 -17.80
CA ASP A 5 12.87 9.65 -19.16
C ASP A 5 13.47 8.24 -19.43
N LEU A 6 14.18 7.67 -18.45
CA LEU A 6 14.75 6.32 -18.51
C LEU A 6 13.67 5.22 -18.51
N LEU A 7 12.54 5.45 -17.85
CA LEU A 7 11.39 4.53 -17.82
C LEU A 7 10.51 4.63 -19.08
N GLY A 8 10.92 5.43 -20.07
CA GLY A 8 10.17 5.65 -21.29
C GLY A 8 9.02 6.63 -21.12
N ASP A 9 9.05 7.47 -20.10
CA ASP A 9 8.04 8.49 -19.75
C ASP A 9 8.59 9.92 -19.94
N GLY A 10 9.49 10.13 -20.91
CA GLY A 10 9.92 11.49 -21.29
C GLY A 10 8.77 12.31 -21.86
N GLU A 11 8.93 13.64 -21.98
CA GLU A 11 7.86 14.56 -22.40
C GLU A 11 7.11 14.12 -23.68
N ASP A 12 7.75 13.36 -24.56
CA ASP A 12 7.17 12.84 -25.80
C ASP A 12 6.37 11.53 -25.64
N ALA A 13 6.58 10.74 -24.58
CA ALA A 13 5.90 9.46 -24.36
C ALA A 13 4.53 9.60 -23.69
N TYR A 14 4.22 10.80 -23.18
CA TYR A 14 2.90 11.14 -22.62
C TYR A 14 1.87 11.54 -23.69
N TYR A 15 2.26 11.62 -24.97
CA TYR A 15 1.33 11.92 -26.06
C TYR A 15 0.90 10.63 -26.76
N VAL A 16 -0.33 10.18 -26.48
CA VAL A 16 -1.05 9.39 -27.48
C VAL A 16 -1.22 10.32 -28.68
N ALA A 17 -0.52 10.03 -29.78
CA ALA A 17 -0.72 10.72 -31.04
C ALA A 17 -2.18 10.52 -31.50
N ARG A 18 -3.08 11.44 -31.13
CA ARG A 18 -4.36 11.58 -31.81
C ARG A 18 -4.06 12.12 -33.21
N LYS A 19 -4.72 11.58 -34.22
CA LYS A 19 -4.59 11.98 -35.64
C LYS A 19 -4.86 13.48 -35.91
N ASP A 20 -5.29 14.25 -34.91
CA ASP A 20 -5.88 15.59 -35.09
C ASP A 20 -5.08 16.73 -34.41
N GLY A 21 -3.85 16.49 -33.91
CA GLY A 21 -2.89 17.58 -33.64
C GLY A 21 -3.19 18.55 -32.48
N GLY A 22 -4.10 18.22 -31.56
CA GLY A 22 -4.37 19.01 -30.36
C GLY A 22 -3.63 18.51 -29.11
N ARG A 23 -3.02 19.42 -28.33
CA ARG A 23 -2.47 19.14 -26.99
C ARG A 23 -3.60 19.14 -25.96
N ALA A 24 -3.94 17.99 -25.42
CA ALA A 24 -4.82 17.86 -24.25
C ALA A 24 -4.05 17.14 -23.13
N ALA A 25 -4.41 17.43 -21.87
CA ALA A 25 -3.84 16.74 -20.71
C ALA A 25 -4.01 15.21 -20.86
N PRO A 26 -3.02 14.41 -20.43
CA PRO A 26 -3.05 12.97 -20.64
C PRO A 26 -4.25 12.38 -19.89
N GLU A 27 -5.10 11.65 -20.60
CA GLU A 27 -6.12 10.82 -19.96
C GLU A 27 -5.38 9.79 -19.08
N LEU A 28 -5.63 9.84 -17.77
CA LEU A 28 -5.12 8.84 -16.82
C LEU A 28 -5.50 7.44 -17.33
N GLY A 29 -4.50 6.61 -17.65
CA GLY A 29 -4.75 5.22 -18.06
C GLY A 29 -4.13 4.78 -19.39
N ALA A 30 -3.04 5.39 -19.86
CA ALA A 30 -2.25 4.77 -20.93
C ALA A 30 -1.75 3.38 -20.46
N GLN A 31 -2.43 2.34 -20.93
CA GLN A 31 -2.06 0.94 -20.72
C GLN A 31 -0.73 0.69 -21.45
N PHE A 32 0.35 0.52 -20.70
CA PHE A 32 1.55 -0.10 -21.24
C PHE A 32 1.27 -1.59 -21.39
N VAL A 33 1.06 -2.03 -22.64
CA VAL A 33 0.98 -3.44 -22.98
C VAL A 33 2.38 -4.01 -22.92
N PHE A 34 2.72 -4.64 -21.80
CA PHE A 34 3.90 -5.50 -21.72
C PHE A 34 3.55 -6.80 -22.44
N ASN A 35 4.29 -7.14 -23.50
CA ASN A 35 4.12 -8.41 -24.21
C ASN A 35 4.28 -9.56 -23.20
N ASP A 36 3.27 -10.43 -23.19
CA ASP A 36 3.05 -11.48 -22.21
C ASP A 36 3.94 -12.69 -22.49
N ASP A 37 5.21 -12.60 -22.09
CA ASP A 37 6.19 -13.69 -22.21
C ASP A 37 6.66 -14.16 -20.81
N GLY A 38 5.71 -14.54 -19.95
CA GLY A 38 5.98 -15.47 -18.84
C GLY A 38 7.00 -15.06 -17.76
N ALA A 39 7.35 -13.78 -17.62
CA ALA A 39 8.24 -13.29 -16.57
C ALA A 39 7.42 -12.64 -15.43
N GLY A 40 7.36 -13.32 -14.29
CA GLY A 40 6.71 -12.81 -13.07
C GLY A 40 7.31 -11.49 -12.55
N ASP A 41 6.47 -10.75 -11.83
CA ASP A 41 6.74 -9.71 -10.82
C ASP A 41 7.60 -8.47 -11.11
N TYR A 42 8.39 -8.38 -12.18
CA TYR A 42 9.20 -7.16 -12.37
C TYR A 42 8.34 -5.93 -12.71
N ARG A 43 7.17 -6.12 -13.32
CA ARG A 43 6.25 -5.03 -13.68
C ARG A 43 5.70 -4.29 -12.46
N ALA A 44 5.41 -5.00 -11.38
CA ALA A 44 4.97 -4.37 -10.13
C ALA A 44 6.05 -3.43 -9.58
N ALA A 45 7.31 -3.89 -9.56
CA ALA A 45 8.45 -3.08 -9.15
C ALA A 45 8.67 -1.85 -10.07
N VAL A 46 8.49 -1.98 -11.38
CA VAL A 46 8.58 -0.86 -12.32
C VAL A 46 7.49 0.19 -12.04
N TYR A 47 6.25 -0.23 -11.86
CA TYR A 47 5.16 0.69 -11.51
C TYR A 47 5.38 1.33 -10.12
N PHE A 48 5.95 0.60 -9.17
CA PHE A 48 6.32 1.16 -7.87
C PHE A 48 7.36 2.28 -8.00
N ILE A 49 8.48 2.03 -8.69
CA ILE A 49 9.52 3.05 -8.91
C ILE A 49 8.96 4.27 -9.63
N ARG A 50 8.07 4.06 -10.62
CA ARG A 50 7.38 5.13 -11.33
C ARG A 50 6.49 5.94 -10.39
N GLY A 51 5.69 5.28 -9.55
CA GLY A 51 4.85 5.92 -8.54
C GLY A 51 5.68 6.76 -7.58
N HIS A 52 6.83 6.23 -7.15
CA HIS A 52 7.77 6.94 -6.30
C HIS A 52 8.38 8.18 -6.98
N CYS A 53 8.77 8.07 -8.25
CA CYS A 53 9.24 9.21 -9.02
C CYS A 53 8.14 10.29 -9.16
N MET A 54 6.89 9.88 -9.39
CA MET A 54 5.76 10.81 -9.50
C MET A 54 5.44 11.49 -8.17
N GLU A 55 5.54 10.78 -7.06
CA GLU A 55 5.40 11.33 -5.71
C GLU A 55 6.45 12.43 -5.45
N MET A 56 7.71 12.16 -5.80
CA MET A 56 8.81 13.13 -5.69
C MET A 56 8.63 14.36 -6.60
N LEU A 57 7.83 14.24 -7.65
CA LEU A 57 7.48 15.33 -8.57
C LEU A 57 6.14 16.02 -8.20
N ASP A 58 5.58 15.71 -7.03
CA ASP A 58 4.29 16.21 -6.53
C ASP A 58 3.09 15.88 -7.46
N HIS A 59 3.23 14.85 -8.30
CA HIS A 59 2.18 14.33 -9.18
C HIS A 59 1.36 13.25 -8.46
N LYS A 60 0.62 13.64 -7.41
CA LYS A 60 -0.09 12.71 -6.50
C LYS A 60 -1.04 11.74 -7.21
N ASN A 61 -1.86 12.22 -8.14
CA ASN A 61 -2.82 11.37 -8.86
C ASN A 61 -2.12 10.30 -9.72
N GLY A 62 -0.98 10.65 -10.31
CA GLY A 62 -0.16 9.71 -11.08
C GLY A 62 0.50 8.67 -10.18
N ALA A 63 1.03 9.11 -9.03
CA ALA A 63 1.62 8.21 -8.03
C ALA A 63 0.59 7.18 -7.54
N VAL A 64 -0.62 7.63 -7.19
CA VAL A 64 -1.73 6.74 -6.78
C VAL A 64 -2.04 5.70 -7.85
N TYR A 65 -2.18 6.12 -9.11
CA TYR A 65 -2.44 5.20 -10.22
C TYR A 65 -1.35 4.13 -10.33
N CYS A 66 -0.08 4.55 -10.28
CA CYS A 66 1.05 3.65 -10.42
C CYS A 66 1.12 2.65 -9.25
N TYR A 67 0.96 3.09 -8.00
CA TYR A 67 0.96 2.21 -6.85
C TYR A 67 -0.24 1.25 -6.84
N LYS A 68 -1.45 1.70 -7.23
CA LYS A 68 -2.61 0.80 -7.38
C LYS A 68 -2.36 -0.26 -8.45
N THR A 69 -1.75 0.13 -9.57
CA THR A 69 -1.40 -0.80 -10.64
C THR A 69 -0.35 -1.81 -10.18
N ALA A 70 0.66 -1.38 -9.41
CA ALA A 70 1.63 -2.28 -8.82
C ALA A 70 0.97 -3.35 -7.93
N LEU A 71 0.03 -2.95 -7.07
CA LEU A 71 -0.70 -3.89 -6.19
C LEU A 71 -1.66 -4.81 -6.93
N GLN A 72 -2.23 -4.39 -8.06
CA GLN A 72 -3.06 -5.26 -8.90
C GLN A 72 -2.23 -6.35 -9.59
N ILE A 73 -0.96 -6.05 -9.91
CA ILE A 73 -0.02 -7.01 -10.49
C ILE A 73 0.50 -7.95 -9.40
N ASP A 74 0.92 -7.39 -8.26
CA ASP A 74 1.42 -8.11 -7.09
C ASP A 74 0.76 -7.61 -5.79
N PRO A 75 -0.26 -8.31 -5.27
CA PRO A 75 -0.88 -8.00 -3.98
C PRO A 75 0.08 -8.12 -2.79
N CYS A 76 1.17 -8.89 -2.94
CA CYS A 76 2.19 -9.08 -1.92
C CYS A 76 3.19 -7.93 -1.83
N HIS A 77 3.12 -6.95 -2.73
CA HIS A 77 4.00 -5.80 -2.73
C HIS A 77 3.60 -4.78 -1.63
N THR A 78 3.94 -5.10 -0.38
CA THR A 78 3.57 -4.34 0.83
C THR A 78 4.04 -2.89 0.81
N GLU A 79 5.17 -2.60 0.17
CA GLU A 79 5.74 -1.26 0.13
C GLU A 79 4.86 -0.28 -0.66
N ALA A 80 4.31 -0.68 -1.82
CA ALA A 80 3.34 0.16 -2.53
C ALA A 80 2.08 0.44 -1.72
N PHE A 81 1.62 -0.55 -0.94
CA PHE A 81 0.48 -0.37 -0.06
C PHE A 81 0.80 0.63 1.06
N GLU A 82 1.97 0.52 1.68
CA GLU A 82 2.45 1.46 2.70
C GLU A 82 2.57 2.89 2.16
N ARG A 83 3.13 3.06 0.95
CA ARG A 83 3.19 4.39 0.31
C ARG A 83 1.82 5.00 0.06
N LEU A 84 0.82 4.20 -0.29
CA LEU A 84 -0.54 4.67 -0.50
C LEU A 84 -1.20 5.20 0.78
N ILE A 85 -0.99 4.52 1.91
CA ILE A 85 -1.62 4.85 3.20
C ILE A 85 -0.84 5.92 3.98
N GLU A 86 0.49 5.83 4.00
CA GLU A 86 1.37 6.74 4.75
C GLU A 86 1.62 8.05 4.00
N GLY A 87 1.62 8.01 2.68
CA GLY A 87 1.80 9.20 1.84
C GLY A 87 0.60 10.16 1.85
N HIS A 88 -0.49 9.84 2.58
CA HIS A 88 -1.76 10.56 2.55
C HIS A 88 -2.23 10.87 1.12
N LEU A 89 -1.97 9.93 0.21
CA LEU A 89 -2.25 10.09 -1.22
C LEU A 89 -3.74 9.89 -1.53
N MET A 90 -4.49 9.32 -0.60
CA MET A 90 -5.90 8.95 -0.76
C MET A 90 -6.68 9.19 0.52
N ASP A 91 -8.00 9.31 0.39
CA ASP A 91 -8.92 9.35 1.53
C ASP A 91 -9.21 7.92 2.05
N SER A 92 -9.58 7.79 3.33
CA SER A 92 -9.84 6.49 3.96
C SER A 92 -10.92 5.64 3.25
N GLY A 93 -11.85 6.27 2.54
CA GLY A 93 -12.81 5.57 1.69
C GLY A 93 -12.14 4.88 0.49
N GLN A 94 -11.24 5.58 -0.20
CA GLN A 94 -10.51 5.08 -1.36
C GLN A 94 -9.52 3.97 -0.97
N GLU A 95 -8.91 4.05 0.21
CA GLU A 95 -8.03 3.00 0.74
C GLU A 95 -8.78 1.67 0.93
N SER A 96 -10.00 1.74 1.50
CA SER A 96 -10.86 0.56 1.67
C SER A 96 -11.29 -0.05 0.33
N GLU A 97 -11.60 0.79 -0.66
CA GLU A 97 -11.91 0.36 -2.02
C GLU A 97 -10.74 -0.38 -2.68
N VAL A 98 -9.50 0.13 -2.52
CA VAL A 98 -8.31 -0.55 -3.02
C VAL A 98 -8.23 -1.95 -2.42
N LEU A 99 -8.35 -2.08 -1.10
CA LEU A 99 -8.23 -3.38 -0.44
C LEU A 99 -9.33 -4.37 -0.84
N GLN A 100 -10.54 -3.88 -1.15
CA GLN A 100 -11.63 -4.73 -1.66
C GLN A 100 -11.40 -5.19 -3.10
N GLY A 101 -10.73 -4.37 -3.91
CA GLY A 101 -10.40 -4.68 -5.30
C GLY A 101 -9.21 -5.62 -5.49
N LEU A 102 -8.36 -5.81 -4.47
CA LEU A 102 -7.21 -6.70 -4.52
C LEU A 102 -7.63 -8.18 -4.47
N GLN A 103 -7.05 -8.98 -5.36
CA GLN A 103 -7.26 -10.42 -5.41
C GLN A 103 -6.13 -11.14 -4.69
N PHE A 104 -6.41 -11.68 -3.51
CA PHE A 104 -5.42 -12.45 -2.73
C PHE A 104 -5.53 -13.94 -3.05
N GLY A 105 -4.38 -14.60 -3.17
CA GLY A 105 -4.30 -16.04 -3.26
C GLY A 105 -4.79 -16.75 -1.98
N PRO A 106 -5.06 -18.06 -2.05
CA PRO A 106 -5.56 -18.84 -0.91
C PRO A 106 -4.61 -18.83 0.30
N ASN A 107 -3.29 -18.68 0.07
CA ASN A 107 -2.26 -18.62 1.11
C ASN A 107 -2.02 -17.20 1.65
N GLU A 108 -2.59 -16.17 1.03
CA GLU A 108 -2.31 -14.75 1.31
C GLU A 108 -3.43 -14.10 2.14
N GLN A 109 -4.38 -14.89 2.63
CA GLN A 109 -5.49 -14.39 3.46
C GLN A 109 -5.00 -13.64 4.71
N TRP A 110 -3.84 -14.02 5.27
CA TRP A 110 -3.24 -13.30 6.39
C TRP A 110 -2.79 -11.88 6.00
N LEU A 111 -2.33 -11.68 4.76
CA LEU A 111 -1.88 -10.38 4.28
C LEU A 111 -3.06 -9.42 4.13
N ARG A 112 -4.20 -9.91 3.63
CA ARG A 112 -5.44 -9.13 3.60
C ARG A 112 -5.83 -8.64 5.00
N LEU A 113 -5.79 -9.53 6.00
CA LEU A 113 -6.09 -9.17 7.39
C LEU A 113 -5.09 -8.13 7.92
N LEU A 114 -3.81 -8.26 7.58
CA LEU A 114 -2.78 -7.30 7.96
C LEU A 114 -3.03 -5.91 7.35
N TYR A 115 -3.38 -5.85 6.07
CA TYR A 115 -3.77 -4.60 5.41
C TYR A 115 -5.02 -3.98 6.02
N GLN A 116 -6.03 -4.79 6.37
CA GLN A 116 -7.22 -4.29 7.09
C GLN A 116 -6.84 -3.64 8.42
N CYS A 117 -5.97 -4.28 9.20
CA CYS A 117 -5.50 -3.72 10.47
C CYS A 117 -4.75 -2.38 10.29
N LYS A 118 -4.02 -2.20 9.17
CA LYS A 118 -3.33 -0.93 8.86
C LYS A 118 -4.29 0.19 8.45
N LEU A 119 -5.39 -0.12 7.75
CA LEU A 119 -6.35 0.88 7.26
C LEU A 119 -7.32 1.42 8.30
N THR A 120 -7.57 0.68 9.38
CA THR A 120 -8.52 1.11 10.42
C THR A 120 -7.77 1.61 11.66
N PRO A 121 -7.27 2.86 11.70
CA PRO A 121 -6.69 3.43 12.92
C PRO A 121 -7.76 3.74 13.97
N THR A 122 -9.03 3.87 13.57
CA THR A 122 -10.15 4.17 14.46
C THR A 122 -11.22 3.09 14.37
N PRO A 123 -11.74 2.60 15.50
CA PRO A 123 -12.87 1.69 15.49
C PRO A 123 -14.07 2.50 14.98
N THR A 124 -14.51 2.24 13.75
CA THR A 124 -15.90 2.54 13.39
C THR A 124 -16.77 1.67 14.29
N SER A 125 -17.13 2.26 15.43
CA SER A 125 -18.36 2.10 16.19
C SER A 125 -19.16 0.84 15.83
N ALA A 126 -19.15 -0.13 16.76
CA ALA A 126 -20.18 -1.18 16.96
C ALA A 126 -19.84 -2.67 16.69
N ALA A 127 -18.58 -3.06 16.52
CA ALA A 127 -18.20 -4.49 16.53
C ALA A 127 -17.18 -4.81 17.64
N LEU A 128 -17.67 -4.76 18.88
CA LEU A 128 -17.41 -5.70 19.98
C LEU A 128 -15.97 -6.21 20.17
N GLU A 129 -15.37 -5.81 21.29
CA GLU A 129 -14.50 -6.66 22.13
C GLU A 129 -13.52 -7.60 21.37
N GLY A 130 -12.46 -6.99 20.83
CA GLY A 130 -11.33 -7.73 20.26
C GLY A 130 -11.45 -7.83 18.75
N GLN A 131 -10.59 -7.11 18.03
CA GLN A 131 -10.51 -7.28 16.58
C GLN A 131 -10.21 -8.75 16.27
N PRO A 132 -11.16 -9.49 15.65
CA PRO A 132 -10.96 -10.89 15.32
C PRO A 132 -9.78 -11.04 14.36
N GLU A 133 -9.45 -10.01 13.57
CA GLU A 133 -8.35 -10.02 12.60
C GLU A 133 -6.99 -10.18 13.30
N LEU A 134 -6.68 -9.36 14.32
CA LEU A 134 -5.44 -9.48 15.10
C LEU A 134 -5.39 -10.81 15.84
N HIS A 135 -6.51 -11.24 16.44
CA HIS A 135 -6.57 -12.52 17.15
C HIS A 135 -6.36 -13.71 16.21
N VAL A 136 -6.92 -13.67 14.99
CA VAL A 136 -6.74 -14.68 13.95
C VAL A 136 -5.29 -14.69 13.47
N LEU A 137 -4.65 -13.53 13.30
CA LEU A 137 -3.22 -13.45 12.95
C LEU A 137 -2.32 -14.08 14.03
N GLU A 138 -2.66 -13.90 15.31
CA GLU A 138 -1.92 -14.50 16.42
C GLU A 138 -2.13 -16.01 16.56
N THR A 139 -3.38 -16.47 16.44
CA THR A 139 -3.76 -17.86 16.74
C THR A 139 -3.60 -18.78 15.54
N LYS A 140 -4.15 -18.40 14.39
CA LYS A 140 -4.16 -19.20 13.16
C LYS A 140 -2.80 -19.16 12.46
N TYR A 141 -2.19 -17.97 12.38
CA TYR A 141 -0.93 -17.77 11.65
C TYR A 141 0.31 -17.72 12.55
N ARG A 142 0.15 -17.81 13.87
CA ARG A 142 1.24 -17.82 14.87
C ARG A 142 2.19 -16.62 14.77
N LEU A 143 1.68 -15.47 14.34
CA LEU A 143 2.48 -14.26 14.15
C LEU A 143 2.61 -13.40 15.42
N ARG A 144 2.29 -13.95 16.61
CA ARG A 144 2.20 -13.18 17.86
C ARG A 144 3.47 -12.39 18.21
N ASP A 145 4.63 -12.96 17.92
CA ASP A 145 5.93 -12.34 18.23
C ASP A 145 6.43 -11.41 17.13
N ASN A 146 5.68 -11.29 16.02
CA ASN A 146 6.04 -10.40 14.93
C ASN A 146 6.00 -8.93 15.39
N LEU A 147 7.08 -8.20 15.09
CA LEU A 147 7.26 -6.79 15.43
C LEU A 147 6.09 -5.92 14.94
N GLN A 148 5.64 -6.14 13.69
CA GLN A 148 4.56 -5.36 13.08
C GLN A 148 3.24 -5.54 13.85
N LEU A 149 2.94 -6.75 14.34
CA LEU A 149 1.75 -6.97 15.14
C LEU A 149 1.84 -6.35 16.54
N LYS A 150 3.04 -6.32 17.15
CA LYS A 150 3.27 -5.58 18.40
C LYS A 150 3.07 -4.08 18.17
N LEU A 151 3.56 -3.53 17.05
CA LEU A 151 3.40 -2.12 16.69
C LEU A 151 1.93 -1.76 16.44
N LEU A 152 1.20 -2.56 15.67
CA LEU A 152 -0.24 -2.35 15.42
C LEU A 152 -1.06 -2.36 16.73
N LYS A 153 -0.71 -3.23 17.68
CA LYS A 153 -1.33 -3.22 19.02
C LYS A 153 -1.02 -1.94 19.79
N ALA A 154 0.22 -1.48 19.76
CA ALA A 154 0.62 -0.25 20.43
C ALA A 154 -0.09 0.98 19.83
N GLN A 155 -0.13 1.08 18.50
CA GLN A 155 -0.87 2.12 17.77
C GLN A 155 -2.35 2.10 18.13
N ARG A 156 -2.98 0.92 18.20
CA ARG A 156 -4.37 0.79 18.65
C ARG A 156 -4.58 1.31 20.07
N GLU A 157 -3.75 0.89 21.03
CA GLU A 157 -3.87 1.37 22.43
C GLU A 157 -3.63 2.88 22.53
N PHE A 158 -2.77 3.43 21.67
CA PHE A 158 -2.57 4.87 21.55
C PHE A 158 -3.84 5.59 21.07
N HIS A 159 -4.52 5.06 20.03
CA HIS A 159 -5.79 5.59 19.56
C HIS A 159 -6.94 5.45 20.57
N LEU A 160 -6.92 4.42 21.42
CA LEU A 160 -7.86 4.24 22.53
C LEU A 160 -7.55 5.11 23.77
N HIS A 161 -6.62 6.06 23.66
CA HIS A 161 -6.13 6.91 24.75
C HIS A 161 -5.50 6.16 25.93
N ASN A 162 -5.16 4.88 25.76
CA ASN A 162 -4.48 4.05 26.76
C ASN A 162 -2.95 4.20 26.64
N PHE A 163 -2.46 5.43 26.79
CA PHE A 163 -1.05 5.76 26.55
C PHE A 163 -0.07 4.91 27.38
N ARG A 164 -0.44 4.57 28.62
CA ARG A 164 0.39 3.72 29.49
C ARG A 164 0.64 2.32 28.92
N LYS A 165 -0.37 1.73 28.28
CA LYS A 165 -0.24 0.41 27.65
C LYS A 165 0.58 0.51 26.37
N ALA A 166 0.31 1.53 25.56
CA ALA A 166 1.06 1.77 24.33
C ALA A 166 2.56 1.94 24.61
N THR A 167 2.94 2.78 25.59
CA THR A 167 4.35 2.97 25.97
C THR A 167 4.96 1.71 26.57
N ALA A 168 4.23 0.96 27.39
CA ALA A 168 4.74 -0.31 27.93
C ALA A 168 5.06 -1.33 26.82
N ILE A 169 4.25 -1.37 25.75
CA ILE A 169 4.50 -2.25 24.60
C ILE A 169 5.72 -1.76 23.82
N THR A 170 5.77 -0.48 23.45
CA THR A 170 6.89 0.05 22.64
C THR A 170 8.22 0.06 23.40
N SER A 171 8.24 0.35 24.70
CA SER A 171 9.46 0.24 25.50
C SER A 171 9.98 -1.20 25.58
N ARG A 172 9.10 -2.20 25.73
CA ARG A 172 9.52 -3.62 25.68
C ARG A 172 10.12 -3.99 24.33
N MET A 173 9.55 -3.48 23.23
CA MET A 173 10.09 -3.73 21.89
C MET A 173 11.52 -3.18 21.75
N ILE A 174 11.75 -1.94 22.17
CA ILE A 174 13.08 -1.31 22.09
C ILE A 174 14.11 -2.09 22.92
N HIS A 175 13.75 -2.52 24.14
CA HIS A 175 14.63 -3.31 24.99
C HIS A 175 14.89 -4.75 24.50
N GLU A 176 14.04 -5.28 23.62
CA GLU A 176 14.26 -6.58 22.97
C GLU A 176 15.19 -6.47 21.75
N GLU A 177 15.28 -5.30 21.11
CA GLU A 177 16.13 -5.05 19.94
C GLU A 177 17.55 -4.56 20.28
N ASP A 178 17.74 -3.90 21.43
CA ASP A 178 19.05 -3.51 21.97
C ASP A 178 19.52 -4.54 23.05
N PRO A 179 20.41 -5.49 22.72
CA PRO A 179 21.02 -6.39 23.71
C PRO A 179 22.09 -5.73 24.60
#